data_AF-A0A1H7Q4Q2-F1
#
_entry.id   AF-A0A1H7Q4Q2-F1
#
_cell.length_a   1.000
_cell.length_b   1.000
_cell.length_c   1.000
_cell.angle_alpha   90.00
_cell.angle_beta   90.00
_cell.angle_gamma   90.00
#
_symmetry.space_group_name_H-M   'P 1'
#
loop_
_entity.id
_entity.type
_entity.pdbx_description
1 polymer ?
#
loop_
_entity_poly.entity_id
_entity_poly.type
_entity_poly.pdbx_seq_one_letter_code
_entity_poly.pdbx_strand_id
1 'polypeptide(L)'
;MNGNTFRRMATTAVVSAGIAGGLVAGTGLAAAQTVEVPMSTCFGLSPYIVDQPYIASRAFFYQDGPGTGTVTLADVSSVVGFFTTPYLSDARLDWRNKTTGATGTLTATTPIALGNAVNLRMNSGPGEVEITRSAVNRNALWAIPTTSCTGTVRVN
;
A
#
# COMPACT_ATOMS: atom_id res chain seq x y z
N MET A 1 56.52 -45.57 -4.01
CA MET A 1 55.78 -46.85 -4.02
C MET A 1 54.54 -46.68 -3.15
N ASN A 2 53.36 -46.98 -3.71
CA ASN A 2 52.03 -47.35 -3.15
C ASN A 2 51.67 -46.94 -1.71
N GLY A 3 50.45 -46.49 -1.36
CA GLY A 3 49.18 -46.45 -2.08
C GLY A 3 48.01 -46.35 -1.09
N ASN A 4 46.85 -45.98 -1.63
CA ASN A 4 45.47 -46.27 -1.18
C ASN A 4 44.85 -45.57 0.05
N THR A 5 43.96 -44.62 -0.28
CA THR A 5 42.50 -44.66 -0.01
C THR A 5 42.01 -44.98 1.41
N PHE A 6 41.23 -44.09 2.05
CA PHE A 6 39.93 -44.43 2.65
C PHE A 6 39.09 -43.19 3.05
N ARG A 7 37.82 -43.20 2.64
CA ARG A 7 36.73 -42.24 2.94
C ARG A 7 36.18 -42.42 4.37
N ARG A 8 35.54 -41.38 4.94
CA ARG A 8 34.25 -41.41 5.72
C ARG A 8 34.00 -40.01 6.34
N MET A 9 32.95 -39.28 5.93
CA MET A 9 31.59 -39.33 6.50
C MET A 9 31.54 -38.97 7.99
N ALA A 10 31.21 -37.72 8.31
CA ALA A 10 30.78 -37.32 9.65
C ALA A 10 29.25 -37.26 9.66
N THR A 11 28.70 -38.36 10.13
CA THR A 11 27.29 -38.68 10.38
C THR A 11 26.75 -37.76 11.49
N THR A 12 25.78 -36.90 11.19
CA THR A 12 24.95 -36.27 12.23
C THR A 12 23.67 -37.09 12.35
N ALA A 13 23.47 -37.66 13.53
CA ALA A 13 22.43 -38.63 13.84
C ALA A 13 21.02 -38.04 13.65
N VAL A 14 20.19 -38.75 12.89
CA VAL A 14 18.75 -38.54 12.81
C VAL A 14 18.13 -39.21 14.03
N VAL A 15 17.59 -38.42 14.97
CA VAL A 15 16.66 -38.93 15.98
C VAL A 15 15.26 -38.78 15.42
N SER A 16 14.78 -39.84 14.78
CA SER A 16 13.39 -39.99 14.36
C SER A 16 12.61 -40.71 15.47
N ALA A 17 11.83 -39.96 16.23
CA ALA A 17 10.73 -40.49 17.04
C ALA A 17 9.42 -40.06 16.37
N GLY A 18 8.75 -41.01 15.72
CA GLY A 18 7.54 -40.79 14.97
C GLY A 18 6.30 -40.70 15.87
N ILE A 19 5.44 -39.74 15.56
CA ILE A 19 3.99 -39.89 15.69
C ILE A 19 3.40 -39.58 14.32
N ALA A 20 2.70 -40.57 13.76
CA ALA A 20 1.92 -40.43 12.55
C ALA A 20 0.72 -39.51 12.83
N GLY A 21 0.65 -38.42 12.07
CA GLY A 21 -0.44 -37.46 12.11
C GLY A 21 -0.18 -36.44 11.01
N GLY A 22 -0.60 -36.77 9.78
CA GLY A 22 -0.58 -35.80 8.70
C GLY A 22 -1.38 -34.57 9.11
N LEU A 23 -0.86 -33.39 8.80
CA LEU A 23 -1.58 -32.23 8.28
C LEU A 23 -0.63 -31.03 8.23
N VAL A 24 -0.44 -30.57 7.00
CA VAL A 24 -0.10 -29.21 6.61
C VAL A 24 1.32 -28.76 7.00
N ALA A 25 2.26 -29.02 6.10
CA ALA A 25 3.24 -28.00 5.77
C ALA A 25 2.45 -26.71 5.53
N GLY A 26 2.48 -25.80 6.50
CA GLY A 26 1.96 -24.46 6.35
C GLY A 26 2.79 -23.78 5.28
N THR A 27 2.46 -24.00 4.02
CA THR A 27 2.58 -22.96 3.01
C THR A 27 1.68 -21.86 3.54
N GLY A 28 2.26 -21.00 4.40
CA GLY A 28 1.71 -19.70 4.69
C GLY A 28 1.62 -19.03 3.34
N LEU A 29 0.48 -19.21 2.69
CA LEU A 29 0.04 -18.32 1.65
C LEU A 29 0.11 -16.97 2.35
N ALA A 30 1.14 -16.18 2.04
CA ALA A 30 1.09 -14.75 2.20
C ALA A 30 -0.05 -14.31 1.26
N ALA A 31 -1.28 -14.56 1.70
CA ALA A 31 -2.45 -13.96 1.14
C ALA A 31 -2.23 -12.49 1.44
N ALA A 32 -1.75 -11.76 0.45
CA ALA A 32 -1.76 -10.31 0.44
C ALA A 32 -3.23 -9.92 0.61
N GLN A 33 -3.67 -9.79 1.87
CA GLN A 33 -5.03 -9.42 2.18
C GLN A 33 -5.17 -7.98 1.74
N THR A 34 -5.92 -7.79 0.66
CA THR A 34 -6.33 -6.46 0.22
C THR A 34 -7.43 -6.02 1.17
N VAL A 35 -7.13 -5.07 2.03
CA VAL A 35 -8.10 -4.47 2.94
C VAL A 35 -8.57 -3.17 2.31
N GLU A 36 -9.85 -3.10 2.01
CA GLU A 36 -10.47 -1.83 1.68
C GLU A 36 -10.55 -0.97 2.94
N VAL A 37 -9.98 0.22 2.88
CA VAL A 37 -10.04 1.21 3.94
C VAL A 37 -11.17 2.17 3.60
N PRO A 38 -12.36 2.04 4.24
CA PRO A 38 -13.40 3.02 4.06
C PRO A 38 -12.89 4.36 4.60
N MET A 39 -12.86 5.37 3.74
CA MET A 39 -12.49 6.72 4.12
C MET A 39 -13.74 7.58 4.21
N SER A 40 -13.69 8.67 4.98
CA SER A 40 -14.63 9.77 4.76
C SER A 40 -14.51 10.27 3.32
N THR A 41 -15.57 10.87 2.77
CA THR A 41 -15.53 11.30 1.37
C THR A 41 -14.55 12.45 1.19
N CYS A 42 -13.43 12.24 0.49
CA CYS A 42 -12.61 13.34 -0.02
C CYS A 42 -13.30 13.92 -1.26
N PHE A 43 -13.57 15.21 -1.22
CA PHE A 43 -14.01 15.99 -2.38
C PHE A 43 -12.95 17.04 -2.77
N GLY A 44 -12.60 17.10 -4.04
CA GLY A 44 -11.73 18.11 -4.62
C GLY A 44 -12.26 18.57 -5.96
N LEU A 45 -12.21 19.88 -6.21
CA LEU A 45 -12.52 20.39 -7.55
C LEU A 45 -11.38 20.07 -8.50
N SER A 46 -11.73 19.71 -9.74
CA SER A 46 -10.75 19.61 -10.81
C SER A 46 -10.33 21.03 -11.22
N PRO A 47 -9.04 21.25 -11.57
CA PRO A 47 -8.58 22.51 -12.14
C PRO A 47 -9.12 22.74 -13.55
N TYR A 48 -9.86 21.80 -14.14
CA TYR A 48 -10.64 22.03 -15.36
C TYR A 48 -12.13 22.16 -15.00
N ILE A 49 -12.78 23.23 -15.48
CA ILE A 49 -14.18 23.59 -15.17
C ILE A 49 -15.18 22.53 -15.68
N VAL A 50 -14.83 21.77 -16.72
CA VAL A 50 -15.70 20.79 -17.40
C VAL A 50 -15.22 19.35 -17.17
N ASP A 51 -14.65 19.09 -16.00
CA ASP A 51 -14.11 17.77 -15.65
C ASP A 51 -14.79 17.18 -14.42
N GLN A 52 -14.73 15.86 -14.29
CA GLN A 52 -15.25 15.18 -13.11
C GLN A 52 -14.51 15.69 -11.86
N PRO A 53 -15.22 16.02 -10.77
CA PRO A 53 -14.58 16.34 -9.50
C PRO A 53 -13.72 15.17 -9.03
N TYR A 54 -12.58 15.49 -8.44
CA TYR A 54 -11.78 14.51 -7.71
C TYR A 54 -12.62 14.01 -6.52
N ILE A 55 -13.09 12.77 -6.61
CA ILE A 55 -13.82 12.11 -5.54
C ILE A 55 -13.03 10.87 -5.21
N ALA A 56 -12.44 10.88 -4.03
CA ALA A 56 -11.77 9.70 -3.53
C ALA A 56 -12.43 9.28 -2.22
N SER A 57 -13.06 8.12 -2.25
CA SER A 57 -13.77 7.58 -1.09
C SER A 57 -13.10 6.31 -0.55
N ARG A 58 -12.09 5.80 -1.27
CA ARG A 58 -11.48 4.50 -0.97
C ARG A 58 -9.96 4.59 -1.05
N ALA A 59 -9.32 3.87 -0.14
CA ALA A 59 -7.92 3.50 -0.25
C ALA A 59 -7.84 1.98 -0.08
N PHE A 60 -6.95 1.34 -0.83
CA PHE A 60 -6.72 -0.09 -0.74
C PHE A 60 -5.40 -0.30 -0.02
N PHE A 61 -5.38 -1.09 1.04
CA PHE A 61 -4.15 -1.43 1.74
C PHE A 61 -3.78 -2.88 1.45
N TYR A 62 -2.55 -3.07 0.99
CA TYR A 62 -1.94 -4.35 0.69
C TYR A 62 -0.87 -4.63 1.74
N GLN A 63 -1.02 -5.71 2.48
CA GLN A 63 -0.02 -6.09 3.47
C GLN A 63 1.17 -6.80 2.80
N ASP A 64 2.38 -6.25 2.98
CA ASP A 64 3.62 -6.74 2.37
C ASP A 64 4.55 -7.46 3.36
N GLY A 65 4.28 -7.33 4.66
CA GLY A 65 5.06 -7.92 5.74
C GLY A 65 4.68 -7.34 7.11
N PRO A 66 5.29 -7.81 8.21
CA PRO A 66 4.97 -7.34 9.56
C PRO A 66 5.16 -5.82 9.69
N GLY A 67 4.10 -5.11 10.03
CA GLY A 67 4.08 -3.66 10.20
C GLY A 67 4.24 -2.83 8.92
N THR A 68 4.22 -3.47 7.75
CA THR A 68 4.45 -2.81 6.46
C THR A 68 3.38 -3.17 5.44
N GLY A 69 3.10 -2.24 4.54
CA GLY A 69 2.23 -2.50 3.40
C GLY A 69 2.24 -1.36 2.40
N THR A 70 1.50 -1.55 1.32
CA THR A 70 1.34 -0.59 0.26
C THR A 70 -0.09 -0.06 0.28
N VAL A 71 -0.23 1.27 0.35
CA VAL A 71 -1.52 1.93 0.18
C VAL A 71 -1.67 2.31 -1.29
N THR A 72 -2.68 1.77 -1.95
CA THR A 72 -3.06 2.14 -3.31
C THR A 72 -4.23 3.12 -3.28
N LEU A 73 -4.01 4.27 -3.89
CA LEU A 73 -5.00 5.31 -4.09
C LEU A 73 -5.52 5.20 -5.53
N ALA A 74 -6.63 4.48 -5.70
CA ALA A 74 -7.24 4.21 -7.00
C ALA A 74 -8.58 4.95 -7.10
N ASP A 75 -8.55 6.26 -7.32
CA ASP A 75 -9.76 7.10 -7.45
C ASP A 75 -9.50 8.39 -8.25
N VAL A 76 -8.47 8.42 -9.10
CA VAL A 76 -8.06 9.65 -9.77
C VAL A 76 -8.30 9.57 -11.26
N SER A 77 -9.55 9.73 -11.66
CA SER A 77 -9.96 9.75 -13.07
C SER A 77 -10.40 11.16 -13.46
N SER A 78 -9.78 11.69 -14.51
CA SER A 78 -10.20 12.90 -15.21
C SER A 78 -10.67 12.49 -16.60
N VAL A 79 -11.88 12.93 -16.99
CA VAL A 79 -12.40 12.73 -18.35
C VAL A 79 -11.73 13.72 -19.30
N VAL A 80 -11.40 14.92 -18.79
CA VAL A 80 -10.75 15.98 -19.57
C VAL A 80 -9.28 15.67 -19.89
N GLY A 81 -8.58 14.91 -19.02
CA GLY A 81 -7.23 14.42 -19.29
C GLY A 81 -7.12 13.46 -20.49
N PHE A 82 -8.24 12.96 -21.03
CA PHE A 82 -8.26 12.18 -22.27
C PHE A 82 -8.19 13.06 -23.52
N PHE A 83 -8.82 14.23 -23.50
CA PHE A 83 -8.92 15.15 -24.65
C PHE A 83 -7.96 16.34 -24.56
N THR A 84 -7.32 16.55 -23.40
CA THR A 84 -6.43 17.68 -23.13
C THR A 84 -5.23 17.23 -22.28
N THR A 85 -4.28 18.13 -22.03
CA THR A 85 -3.16 17.86 -21.13
C THR A 85 -3.66 17.44 -19.74
N PRO A 86 -3.19 16.32 -19.17
CA PRO A 86 -3.58 15.92 -17.81
C PRO A 86 -3.09 16.97 -16.80
N TYR A 87 -3.90 17.25 -15.78
CA TYR A 87 -3.43 18.03 -14.62
C TYR A 87 -2.66 17.13 -13.66
N LEU A 88 -1.83 17.72 -12.80
CA LEU A 88 -1.09 16.99 -11.78
C LEU A 88 -1.89 16.99 -10.47
N SER A 89 -1.93 15.86 -9.77
CA SER A 89 -2.40 15.78 -8.39
C SER A 89 -1.22 15.46 -7.49
N ASP A 90 -0.95 16.35 -6.55
CA ASP A 90 0.01 16.12 -5.47
C ASP A 90 -0.74 15.49 -4.29
N ALA A 91 -0.76 14.17 -4.22
CA ALA A 91 -1.37 13.42 -3.14
C ALA A 91 -0.45 13.40 -1.92
N ARG A 92 -1.05 13.64 -0.75
CA ARG A 92 -0.41 13.52 0.56
C ARG A 92 -1.22 12.55 1.42
N LEU A 93 -0.51 11.61 2.04
CA LEU A 93 -1.04 10.63 2.95
C LEU A 93 -0.27 10.71 4.26
N ASP A 94 -0.93 11.22 5.30
CA ASP A 94 -0.43 11.19 6.66
C ASP A 94 -0.96 9.94 7.37
N TRP A 95 -0.11 9.25 8.12
CA TRP A 95 -0.51 8.09 8.90
C TRP A 95 -0.09 8.24 10.35
N ARG A 96 -0.89 7.63 11.23
CA ARG A 96 -0.65 7.55 12.67
C ARG A 96 -1.02 6.17 13.18
N ASN A 97 -0.04 5.44 13.69
CA ASN A 97 -0.28 4.22 14.44
C ASN A 97 -0.85 4.60 15.83
N LYS A 98 -2.11 4.24 16.08
CA LYS A 98 -2.82 4.52 17.33
C LYS A 98 -2.32 3.65 18.50
N THR A 99 -1.69 2.53 18.21
CA THR A 99 -1.12 1.61 19.21
C THR A 99 0.24 2.08 19.70
N THR A 100 1.14 2.48 18.79
CA THR A 100 2.52 2.86 19.14
C THR A 100 2.74 4.38 19.22
N GLY A 101 1.80 5.17 18.69
CA GLY A 101 1.95 6.62 18.53
C GLY A 101 2.84 7.05 17.37
N ALA A 102 3.43 6.10 16.62
CA ALA A 102 4.27 6.41 15.47
C ALA A 102 3.48 7.15 14.38
N THR A 103 4.14 8.06 13.66
CA THR A 103 3.53 8.84 12.57
C THR A 103 4.46 8.90 11.36
N GLY A 104 3.88 9.23 10.21
CA GLY A 104 4.64 9.56 9.03
C GLY A 104 3.79 10.16 7.92
N THR A 105 4.47 10.60 6.87
CA THR A 105 3.85 11.24 5.70
C THR A 105 4.41 10.59 4.45
N LEU A 106 3.52 10.28 3.52
CA LEU A 106 3.84 9.80 2.18
C LEU A 106 3.27 10.81 1.18
N THR A 107 4.01 11.08 0.11
CA THR A 107 3.58 12.01 -0.94
C THR A 107 3.85 11.42 -2.31
N ALA A 108 2.99 11.72 -3.26
CA ALA A 108 3.20 11.39 -4.65
C ALA A 108 2.56 12.44 -5.55
N THR A 109 3.27 12.78 -6.62
CA THR A 109 2.71 13.57 -7.72
C THR A 109 2.36 12.63 -8.85
N THR A 110 1.14 12.74 -9.36
CA THR A 110 0.68 11.86 -10.45
C THR A 110 -0.09 12.67 -11.48
N PRO A 111 0.18 12.47 -12.78
CA PRO A 111 -0.66 13.03 -13.83
C PRO A 111 -2.02 12.34 -13.79
N ILE A 112 -3.10 13.10 -13.79
CA ILE A 112 -4.44 12.53 -13.70
C ILE A 112 -4.97 12.23 -15.09
N ALA A 113 -5.12 10.94 -15.37
CA ALA A 113 -5.69 10.37 -16.57
C ALA A 113 -6.49 9.12 -16.19
N LEU A 114 -7.35 8.64 -17.09
CA LEU A 114 -8.15 7.43 -16.89
C LEU A 114 -7.29 6.24 -16.46
N GLY A 115 -7.61 5.66 -15.30
CA GLY A 115 -7.01 4.41 -14.81
C GLY A 115 -5.74 4.56 -13.95
N ASN A 116 -5.34 5.77 -13.57
CA ASN A 116 -4.16 5.95 -12.75
C ASN A 116 -4.41 5.61 -11.28
N ALA A 117 -3.49 4.82 -10.71
CA ALA A 117 -3.43 4.50 -9.29
C ALA A 117 -2.03 4.81 -8.76
N VAL A 118 -1.97 5.25 -7.51
CA VAL A 118 -0.71 5.58 -6.84
C VAL A 118 -0.46 4.60 -5.72
N ASN A 119 0.71 3.99 -5.71
CA ASN A 119 1.14 3.06 -4.68
C ASN A 119 2.13 3.74 -3.73
N LEU A 120 1.78 3.83 -2.46
CA LEU A 120 2.56 4.45 -1.40
C LEU A 120 2.96 3.40 -0.38
N ARG A 121 4.27 3.14 -0.22
CA ARG A 121 4.76 2.17 0.77
C ARG A 121 4.74 2.78 2.16
N MET A 122 4.00 2.15 3.07
CA MET A 122 3.85 2.55 4.46
C MET A 122 4.55 1.54 5.38
N ASN A 123 5.30 2.07 6.35
CA ASN A 123 5.93 1.30 7.42
C ASN A 123 5.49 1.89 8.77
N SER A 124 4.28 1.53 9.19
CA SER A 124 3.65 2.06 10.40
C SER A 124 3.95 1.26 11.66
N GLY A 125 4.53 0.06 11.50
CA GLY A 125 4.47 -0.97 12.53
C GLY A 125 3.07 -1.62 12.63
N PRO A 126 2.95 -2.74 13.37
CA PRO A 126 1.68 -3.40 13.59
C PRO A 126 0.75 -2.55 14.48
N GLY A 127 -0.56 -2.71 14.31
CA GLY A 127 -1.57 -2.03 15.10
C GLY A 127 -2.66 -1.36 14.26
N GLU A 128 -3.51 -0.59 14.93
CA GLU A 128 -4.51 0.24 14.25
C GLU A 128 -3.85 1.52 13.75
N VAL A 129 -3.99 1.79 12.45
CA VAL A 129 -3.36 2.92 11.78
C VAL A 129 -4.45 3.80 11.19
N GLU A 130 -4.49 5.05 11.67
CA GLU A 130 -5.29 6.09 11.06
C GLU A 130 -4.53 6.69 9.89
N ILE A 131 -5.23 6.85 8.77
CA ILE A 131 -4.72 7.38 7.53
C ILE A 131 -5.54 8.62 7.18
N THR A 132 -4.87 9.74 6.94
CA THR A 132 -5.45 10.99 6.46
C THR A 132 -4.91 11.27 5.07
N ARG A 133 -5.80 11.36 4.08
CA ARG A 133 -5.46 11.70 2.70
C ARG A 133 -5.89 13.12 2.40
N SER A 134 -5.04 13.85 1.69
CA SER A 134 -5.35 15.12 1.06
C SER A 134 -4.65 15.18 -0.31
N ALA A 135 -5.07 16.09 -1.17
CA ALA A 135 -4.41 16.33 -2.44
C ALA A 135 -4.47 17.80 -2.83
N VAL A 136 -3.58 18.19 -3.74
CA VAL A 136 -3.66 19.47 -4.45
C VAL A 136 -3.64 19.18 -5.94
N ASN A 137 -4.72 19.56 -6.63
CA ASN A 137 -4.83 19.42 -8.07
C ASN A 137 -4.36 20.70 -8.74
N ARG A 138 -3.40 20.63 -9.66
CA ARG A 138 -2.80 21.80 -10.30
C ARG A 138 -2.59 21.62 -11.79
N ASN A 139 -2.70 22.71 -12.53
CA ASN A 139 -2.25 22.84 -13.91
C ASN A 139 -1.25 24.01 -14.02
N ALA A 140 -0.92 24.43 -15.24
CA ALA A 140 0.03 25.53 -15.47
C ALA A 140 -0.45 26.90 -14.95
N LEU A 141 -1.74 27.07 -14.67
CA LEU A 141 -2.37 28.36 -14.37
C LEU A 141 -2.77 28.51 -12.90
N TRP A 142 -3.20 27.42 -12.25
CA TRP A 142 -3.68 27.45 -10.86
C TRP A 142 -3.55 26.10 -10.15
N ALA A 143 -3.76 26.12 -8.83
CA ALA A 143 -3.81 24.96 -7.97
C ALA A 143 -5.03 25.04 -7.05
N ILE A 144 -5.69 23.90 -6.85
CA ILE A 144 -6.91 23.78 -6.05
C ILE A 144 -6.70 22.66 -5.02
N PRO A 145 -6.74 22.97 -3.71
CA PRO A 145 -6.66 21.95 -2.68
C PRO A 145 -7.95 21.13 -2.62
N THR A 146 -7.82 19.84 -2.28
CA THR A 146 -8.97 18.99 -1.96
C THR A 146 -9.27 19.05 -0.47
N THR A 147 -10.49 18.69 -0.09
CA THR A 147 -10.78 18.33 1.30
C THR A 147 -9.97 17.10 1.71
N SER A 148 -9.66 17.01 3.00
CA SER A 148 -8.99 15.85 3.57
C SER A 148 -10.02 14.80 4.00
N CYS A 149 -9.68 13.53 3.81
CA CYS A 149 -10.46 12.41 4.31
C CYS A 149 -9.62 11.49 5.18
N THR A 150 -10.28 10.80 6.08
CA THR A 150 -9.66 9.95 7.09
C THR A 150 -10.26 8.56 7.06
N GLY A 151 -9.44 7.55 7.27
CA GLY A 151 -9.87 6.17 7.47
C GLY A 151 -8.94 5.46 8.43
N THR A 152 -9.33 4.28 8.89
CA THR A 152 -8.51 3.45 9.78
C THR A 152 -8.34 2.06 9.20
N VAL A 153 -7.11 1.55 9.23
CA VAL A 153 -6.76 0.20 8.79
C VAL A 153 -6.01 -0.53 9.87
N ARG A 154 -6.22 -1.84 10.00
CA ARG A 154 -5.43 -2.69 10.88
C ARG A 154 -4.25 -3.26 10.10
N VAL A 155 -3.04 -3.00 10.60
CA VAL A 155 -1.79 -3.54 10.06
C VAL A 155 -1.31 -4.65 10.98
N ASN A 156 -1.02 -5.84 10.43
CA ASN A 156 -0.47 -6.98 11.19
C ASN A 156 1.05 -6.99 11.26
#